data_AF-A0A9X3YAB4-F1
#
_entry.id   AF-A0A9X3YAB4-F1
#
_cell.length_a   1.000
_cell.length_b   1.000
_cell.length_c   1.000
_cell.angle_alpha   90.00
_cell.angle_beta   90.00
_cell.angle_gamma   90.00
#
_symmetry.space_group_name_H-M   'P 1'
#
loop_
_entity.id
_entity.type
_entity.pdbx_description
1 polymer ?
#
loop_
_entity_poly.entity_id
_entity_poly.type
_entity_poly.pdbx_seq_one_letter_code
_entity_poly.pdbx_strand_id
1 'polypeptide(L)'
;MKIPLPLENLCIAIYFRIILSAFVRKRVLIHLFQDFRRTFKTLGGQLKITKEIRDRIQHHALHDVSSVHYDRYDYNEEKLEAFLKWENKPKEIMDNN
;
A
#
# COMPACT_ATOMS: atom_id res chain seq x y z
N MET A 1 2.47 20.21 -14.74
CA MET A 1 2.96 20.22 -13.35
C MET A 1 3.47 18.82 -13.01
N LYS A 2 4.76 18.55 -13.24
CA LYS A 2 5.38 17.26 -12.89
C LYS A 2 5.65 17.30 -11.39
N ILE A 3 5.00 16.45 -10.62
CA ILE A 3 5.34 16.26 -9.21
C ILE A 3 6.56 15.34 -9.20
N PRO A 4 7.77 15.81 -8.84
CA PRO A 4 8.94 14.96 -8.71
C PRO A 4 9.03 14.57 -7.24
N LEU A 5 8.20 13.61 -6.83
CA LEU A 5 8.45 12.92 -5.57
C LEU A 5 8.78 11.47 -5.95
N PRO A 6 9.97 10.98 -5.59
CA PRO A 6 10.37 9.62 -5.91
C PRO A 6 9.35 8.67 -5.25
N LEU A 7 8.66 7.87 -6.08
CA LEU A 7 7.53 7.00 -5.68
C LEU A 7 7.89 6.03 -4.54
N GLU A 8 9.17 5.85 -4.29
CA GLU A 8 9.77 5.01 -3.25
C GLU A 8 9.57 5.51 -1.81
N ASN A 9 9.11 6.77 -1.58
CA ASN A 9 9.01 7.36 -0.24
C ASN A 9 7.59 7.75 0.22
N LEU A 10 6.56 7.60 -0.61
CA LEU A 10 5.18 7.89 -0.20
C LEU A 10 4.41 6.62 0.11
N CYS A 11 4.01 6.50 1.39
CA CYS A 11 2.94 5.59 1.81
C CYS A 11 1.78 5.65 0.81
N ILE A 12 1.29 4.50 0.31
CA ILE A 12 0.10 4.43 -0.55
C ILE A 12 -1.05 5.26 0.05
N ALA A 13 -1.20 5.24 1.38
CA ALA A 13 -2.25 5.98 2.08
C ALA A 13 -2.10 7.50 1.95
N ILE A 14 -0.87 8.04 1.87
CA ILE A 14 -0.64 9.47 1.66
C ILE A 14 -0.87 9.84 0.20
N TYR A 15 -0.39 9.01 -0.75
CA TYR A 15 -0.55 9.26 -2.18
C TYR A 15 -2.04 9.28 -2.58
N PHE A 16 -2.78 8.25 -2.19
CA PHE A 16 -4.22 8.21 -2.45
C PHE A 16 -4.95 9.33 -1.71
N ARG A 17 -4.50 9.76 -0.52
CA ARG A 17 -5.10 10.87 0.24
C ARG A 17 -4.99 12.20 -0.44
N ILE A 18 -3.83 12.52 -1.01
CA ILE A 18 -3.65 13.75 -1.77
C ILE A 18 -4.56 13.72 -3.00
N ILE A 19 -4.51 12.64 -3.80
CA ILE A 19 -5.27 12.54 -5.04
C ILE A 19 -6.78 12.56 -4.78
N LEU A 20 -7.31 11.67 -3.94
CA LEU A 20 -8.74 11.61 -3.68
C LEU A 20 -9.26 12.87 -2.98
N SER A 21 -8.43 13.57 -2.19
CA SER A 21 -8.87 14.83 -1.56
C SER A 21 -9.18 15.96 -2.53
N ALA A 22 -8.65 15.89 -3.74
CA ALA A 22 -9.02 16.81 -4.81
C ALA A 22 -10.40 16.50 -5.41
N PHE A 23 -10.93 15.28 -5.24
CA PHE A 23 -12.13 14.80 -5.93
C PHE A 23 -13.29 14.42 -4.99
N VAL A 24 -13.03 14.22 -3.69
CA VAL A 24 -14.03 13.69 -2.73
C VAL A 24 -14.02 14.50 -1.44
N ARG A 25 -15.21 14.75 -0.87
CA ARG A 25 -15.36 15.47 0.41
C ARG A 25 -14.56 14.78 1.53
N LYS A 26 -13.87 15.57 2.35
CA LYS A 26 -13.00 15.12 3.46
C LYS A 26 -13.62 14.05 4.38
N ARG A 27 -14.94 14.10 4.61
CA ARG A 27 -15.66 13.15 5.46
C ARG A 27 -15.85 11.76 4.84
N VAL A 28 -15.98 11.69 3.50
CA VAL A 28 -16.10 10.44 2.75
C VAL A 28 -14.72 9.80 2.54
N LEU A 29 -13.69 10.64 2.31
CA LEU A 29 -12.31 10.21 2.19
C LEU A 29 -11.82 9.35 3.35
N ILE A 30 -12.08 9.77 4.59
CA ILE A 30 -11.57 9.09 5.78
C ILE A 30 -12.02 7.62 5.82
N HIS A 31 -13.27 7.34 5.44
CA HIS A 31 -13.81 5.99 5.37
C HIS A 31 -13.21 5.21 4.19
N LEU A 32 -13.16 5.82 3.00
CA LEU A 32 -12.56 5.21 1.81
C LEU A 32 -11.10 4.78 2.02
N PHE A 33 -10.30 5.57 2.76
CA PHE A 33 -8.93 5.19 3.12
C PHE A 33 -8.84 3.97 4.02
N GLN A 34 -9.70 3.92 5.03
CA GLN A 34 -9.73 2.79 5.96
C GLN A 34 -10.16 1.52 5.24
N ASP A 35 -11.19 1.62 4.41
CA ASP A 35 -11.71 0.48 3.66
C ASP A 35 -10.71 0.01 2.62
N PHE A 36 -10.08 0.91 1.87
CA PHE A 36 -8.99 0.55 0.96
C PHE A 36 -7.85 -0.16 1.68
N ARG A 37 -7.40 0.38 2.83
CA ARG A 37 -6.33 -0.22 3.64
C ARG A 37 -6.71 -1.62 4.15
N ARG A 38 -7.96 -1.81 4.58
CA ARG A 38 -8.49 -3.11 5.04
C ARG A 38 -8.55 -4.09 3.87
N THR A 39 -9.12 -3.70 2.74
CA THR A 39 -9.18 -4.51 1.51
C THR A 39 -7.79 -4.93 1.06
N PHE A 40 -6.82 -4.01 1.06
CA PHE A 40 -5.43 -4.35 0.76
C PHE A 40 -4.88 -5.42 1.71
N LYS A 41 -5.06 -5.25 3.02
CA LYS A 41 -4.59 -6.24 4.01
C LYS A 41 -5.28 -7.60 3.85
N THR A 42 -6.58 -7.63 3.63
CA THR A 42 -7.36 -8.86 3.48
C THR A 42 -6.94 -9.62 2.21
N LEU A 43 -7.01 -8.97 1.04
CA LEU A 43 -6.64 -9.60 -0.23
C LEU A 43 -5.16 -9.97 -0.26
N GLY A 44 -4.28 -9.09 0.24
CA GLY A 44 -2.86 -9.38 0.32
C GLY A 44 -2.54 -10.59 1.22
N GLY A 45 -3.35 -10.83 2.26
CA GLY A 45 -3.24 -12.03 3.08
C GLY A 45 -3.65 -13.30 2.33
N GLN A 46 -4.73 -13.23 1.54
CA GLN A 46 -5.18 -14.34 0.69
C GLN A 46 -4.14 -14.70 -0.38
N LEU A 47 -3.44 -13.70 -0.92
CA LEU A 47 -2.36 -13.86 -1.89
C LEU A 47 -1.02 -14.31 -1.26
N LYS A 48 -1.01 -14.63 0.04
CA LYS A 48 0.19 -15.04 0.80
C LYS A 48 1.32 -14.01 0.76
N ILE A 49 1.01 -12.72 0.58
CA ILE A 49 2.00 -11.65 0.74
C ILE A 49 2.34 -11.56 2.23
N THR A 50 3.63 -11.62 2.55
CA THR A 50 4.09 -11.64 3.94
C THR A 50 3.62 -10.40 4.69
N LYS A 51 3.45 -10.52 6.01
CA LYS A 51 3.06 -9.39 6.87
C LYS A 51 4.08 -8.25 6.73
N GLU A 52 5.36 -8.58 6.73
CA GLU A 52 6.46 -7.64 6.59
C GLU A 52 6.35 -6.80 5.32
N ILE A 53 6.21 -7.43 4.15
CA ILE A 53 6.06 -6.71 2.88
C ILE A 53 4.79 -5.85 2.88
N ARG A 54 3.66 -6.35 3.39
CA ARG A 54 2.42 -5.55 3.50
C ARG A 54 2.59 -4.31 4.40
N ASP A 55 3.31 -4.45 5.51
CA ASP A 55 3.53 -3.34 6.44
C ASP A 55 4.55 -2.33 5.89
N ARG A 56 5.61 -2.80 5.19
CA ARG A 56 6.56 -1.95 4.44
C ARG A 56 5.87 -1.16 3.33
N ILE A 57 5.02 -1.80 2.53
CA ILE A 57 4.23 -1.17 1.47
C ILE A 57 3.34 -0.05 2.01
N GLN A 58 2.75 -0.26 3.19
CA GLN A 58 1.93 0.77 3.84
C GLN A 58 2.77 1.79 4.63
N HIS A 59 4.11 1.76 4.52
CA HIS A 59 5.04 2.62 5.26
C HIS A 59 4.68 2.71 6.75
N HIS A 60 4.30 1.59 7.37
CA HIS A 60 4.30 1.54 8.83
C HIS A 60 5.76 1.53 9.25
N ALA A 61 6.13 2.42 10.17
CA ALA A 61 7.45 2.38 10.77
C ALA A 61 7.64 0.99 11.37
N LEU A 62 8.64 0.26 10.85
CA LEU A 62 9.08 -0.98 11.48
C LEU A 62 9.80 -0.57 12.75
N HIS A 63 9.15 -0.83 13.88
CA HIS A 63 9.61 -0.41 15.21
C HIS A 63 10.44 -1.49 15.90
N ASP A 64 10.79 -2.57 15.22
CA ASP A 64 11.62 -3.60 15.82
C ASP A 64 13.11 -3.21 15.78
N VAL A 65 13.85 -3.65 16.79
CA VAL A 65 15.28 -3.32 16.94
C VAL A 65 16.08 -3.79 15.71
N SER A 66 15.66 -4.89 15.09
CA SER A 66 16.33 -5.43 13.91
C SER A 66 16.15 -4.56 12.67
N SER A 67 14.92 -4.14 12.39
CA SER A 67 14.62 -3.25 11.28
C SER A 67 15.30 -1.89 11.40
N VAL A 68 15.49 -1.39 12.63
CA VAL A 68 16.10 -0.07 12.88
C VAL A 68 17.62 -0.10 12.77
N HIS A 69 18.27 -1.14 13.32
CA HIS A 69 19.73 -1.14 13.46
C HIS A 69 20.47 -1.97 12.41
N TYR A 70 19.85 -3.01 11.87
CA TYR A 70 20.56 -4.00 11.05
C TYR A 70 20.01 -4.11 9.63
N ASP A 71 18.71 -3.88 9.44
CA ASP A 71 18.09 -4.01 8.13
C ASP A 71 18.42 -2.81 7.23
N ARG A 72 19.33 -3.03 6.30
CA ARG A 72 19.78 -2.06 5.29
C ARG A 72 19.30 -2.44 3.89
N TYR A 73 18.51 -3.50 3.76
CA TYR A 73 18.08 -4.02 2.47
C TYR A 73 16.94 -3.17 1.90
N ASP A 74 16.99 -2.93 0.58
CA ASP A 74 15.94 -2.20 -0.11
C ASP A 74 14.94 -3.18 -0.71
N TYR A 75 13.77 -3.26 -0.08
CA TYR A 75 12.69 -4.19 -0.43
C TYR A 75 11.90 -3.78 -1.68
N ASN A 76 12.49 -2.98 -2.57
CA ASN A 76 11.79 -2.38 -3.70
C ASN A 76 11.26 -3.43 -4.69
N GLU A 77 12.03 -4.49 -4.93
CA GLU A 77 11.62 -5.59 -5.81
C GLU A 77 10.45 -6.40 -5.22
N GLU A 78 10.51 -6.73 -3.93
CA GLU A 78 9.46 -7.47 -3.24
C GLU A 78 8.18 -6.63 -3.09
N LYS A 79 8.33 -5.32 -2.86
CA LYS A 79 7.22 -4.37 -2.91
C LYS A 79 6.54 -4.42 -4.27
N LEU A 80 7.30 -4.32 -5.37
CA LEU A 80 6.77 -4.36 -6.73
C LEU A 80 6.07 -5.69 -7.05
N GLU A 81 6.69 -6.83 -6.73
CA GLU A 81 6.10 -8.15 -6.95
C GLU A 81 4.78 -8.31 -6.18
N ALA A 82 4.75 -7.88 -4.93
CA ALA A 82 3.54 -7.89 -4.12
C ALA A 82 2.43 -7.01 -4.71
N PHE A 83 2.77 -5.84 -5.26
CA PHE A 83 1.81 -4.98 -5.95
C PHE A 83 1.24 -5.64 -7.20
N LEU A 84 2.08 -6.22 -8.05
CA LEU A 84 1.65 -6.89 -9.27
C LEU A 84 0.71 -8.07 -8.95
N LYS A 85 1.04 -8.87 -7.94
CA LYS A 85 0.15 -9.94 -7.44
C LYS A 85 -1.17 -9.38 -6.93
N TRP A 86 -1.12 -8.29 -6.16
CA TRP A 86 -2.32 -7.69 -5.59
C TRP A 86 -3.23 -7.08 -6.65
N GLU A 87 -2.68 -6.40 -7.66
CA GLU A 87 -3.45 -5.70 -8.71
C GLU A 87 -4.37 -6.65 -9.49
N ASN A 88 -3.91 -7.87 -9.76
CA ASN A 88 -4.70 -8.85 -10.50
C ASN A 88 -5.92 -9.35 -9.72
N LYS A 89 -5.85 -9.36 -8.38
CA LYS A 89 -6.90 -9.99 -7.57
C LYS A 89 -8.24 -9.24 -7.60
N PRO A 90 -8.30 -7.91 -7.43
CA PRO A 90 -9.53 -7.14 -7.62
C PRO A 90 -10.10 -7.29 -9.03
N LYS A 91 -9.24 -7.33 -10.07
CA LYS A 91 -9.68 -7.52 -11.47
C LYS A 91 -10.40 -8.85 -11.62
N GLU A 92 -9.82 -9.94 -11.14
CA GLU A 92 -10.49 -11.25 -11.09
C GLU A 92 -11.84 -11.18 -10.37
N ILE A 93 -11.93 -10.49 -9.23
CA ILE A 93 -13.20 -10.37 -8.49
C ILE A 93 -14.25 -9.58 -9.27
N MET A 94 -13.82 -8.55 -10.02
CA MET A 94 -14.71 -7.73 -10.85
C MET A 94 -15.17 -8.47 -12.10
N ASP A 95 -14.30 -9.29 -12.72
CA ASP A 95 -14.60 -10.02 -13.95
C ASP A 95 -15.45 -11.27 -13.70
N ASN A 96 -15.43 -11.82 -12.48
CA ASN A 96 -16.23 -12.98 -12.08
C ASN A 96 -17.63 -12.61 -11.54
N ASN A 97 -18.06 -11.36 -11.67
CA ASN A 97 -19.30 -10.81 -11.11
C ASN A 97 -20.15 -10.17 -12.22
#